data_AF-A0A101XS17-F1
#
_entry.id   AF-A0A101XS17-F1
#
_cell.length_a   1.000
_cell.length_b   1.000
_cell.length_c   1.000
_cell.angle_alpha   90.00
_cell.angle_beta   90.00
_cell.angle_gamma   90.00
#
_symmetry.space_group_name_H-M   'P 1'
#
loop_
_entity.id
_entity.type
_entity.pdbx_description
1 polymer ?
#
loop_
_entity_poly.entity_id
_entity_poly.type
_entity_poly.pdbx_seq_one_letter_code
_entity_poly.pdbx_strand_id
1 'polypeptide(L)' 'MKERRKQIGMSVQELALRSRVSVSYIYAIEAGSRGSHIDKLTRIAQALGMTIDELWKDSPS' A
#
# COMPACT_ATOMS: atom_id res chain seq x y z
N MET A 1 0.76 2.60 -5.56
CA MET A 1 -0.09 2.38 -4.39
C MET A 1 -1.49 2.92 -4.63
N LYS A 2 -1.79 4.22 -4.41
CA LYS A 2 -3.18 4.72 -4.42
C LYS A 2 -3.81 4.57 -5.80
N GLU A 3 -3.05 4.90 -6.84
CA GLU A 3 -3.52 4.82 -8.22
C GLU A 3 -3.72 3.37 -8.64
N ARG A 4 -2.72 2.50 -8.41
CA ARG A 4 -2.83 1.06 -8.66
C ARG A 4 -4.02 0.42 -7.95
N ARG A 5 -4.26 0.74 -6.68
CA ARG A 5 -5.40 0.23 -5.92
C ARG A 5 -6.72 0.61 -6.59
N LYS A 6 -6.86 1.84 -7.07
CA LYS A 6 -8.04 2.30 -7.81
C LYS A 6 -8.19 1.60 -9.16
N GLN A 7 -7.09 1.41 -9.91
CA GLN A 7 -7.10 0.72 -11.21
C GLN A 7 -7.62 -0.71 -11.11
N ILE A 8 -7.32 -1.41 -10.01
CA ILE A 8 -7.82 -2.78 -9.76
C ILE A 8 -9.14 -2.83 -8.97
N GLY A 9 -9.79 -1.68 -8.76
CA GLY A 9 -11.09 -1.59 -8.07
C GLY A 9 -11.06 -1.97 -6.59
N MET A 10 -9.90 -1.92 -5.94
CA MET A 10 -9.73 -2.37 -4.55
C MET A 10 -10.03 -1.24 -3.55
N SER A 11 -10.83 -1.53 -2.52
CA SER A 11 -11.08 -0.57 -1.44
C SER A 11 -9.89 -0.51 -0.46
N VAL A 12 -9.82 0.55 0.34
CA VAL A 12 -8.79 0.66 1.40
C VAL A 12 -8.97 -0.43 2.45
N GLN A 13 -10.22 -0.75 2.79
CA GLN A 13 -10.55 -1.82 3.74
C GLN A 13 -10.10 -3.19 3.21
N GLU A 14 -10.34 -3.46 1.93
CA GLU A 14 -9.93 -4.72 1.29
C GLU A 14 -8.42 -4.85 1.26
N LEU A 15 -7.70 -3.78 0.93
CA LEU A 15 -6.24 -3.79 0.95
C LEU A 15 -5.68 -4.03 2.35
N ALA A 16 -6.24 -3.35 3.36
CA ALA A 16 -5.85 -3.52 4.75
C ALA A 16 -6.04 -4.96 5.23
N LEU A 17 -7.18 -5.58 4.87
CA LEU A 17 -7.48 -6.96 5.17
C LEU A 17 -6.47 -7.92 4.51
N ARG A 18 -6.23 -7.78 3.20
CA ARG A 18 -5.30 -8.64 2.44
C ARG A 18 -3.86 -8.52 2.91
N SER A 19 -3.42 -7.31 3.24
CA SER A 19 -2.05 -7.04 3.69
C SER A 19 -1.85 -7.23 5.20
N ARG A 20 -2.92 -7.52 5.94
CA ARG A 20 -2.92 -7.70 7.41
C ARG A 20 -2.30 -6.49 8.13
N VAL A 21 -2.68 -5.29 7.70
CA VAL A 21 -2.32 -4.01 8.33
C VAL A 21 -3.58 -3.22 8.67
N SER A 22 -3.46 -2.16 9.47
CA SER A 22 -4.60 -1.32 9.79
C SER A 22 -4.98 -0.42 8.60
N VAL A 23 -6.28 -0.13 8.47
CA VAL A 23 -6.80 0.85 7.51
C VAL A 23 -6.11 2.21 7.66
N SER A 24 -5.88 2.66 8.90
CA SER A 24 -5.16 3.91 9.18
C SER A 24 -3.72 3.89 8.68
N TYR A 25 -3.05 2.72 8.71
CA TYR A 25 -1.72 2.57 8.16
C TYR A 25 -1.74 2.74 6.63
N ILE A 26 -2.74 2.16 5.95
CA ILE A 26 -2.91 2.36 4.51
C ILE A 26 -3.10 3.84 4.17
N TYR A 27 -3.97 4.55 4.87
CA TYR A 27 -4.16 6.00 4.66
C TYR A 27 -2.89 6.81 4.91
N ALA A 28 -2.10 6.46 5.94
CA ALA A 28 -0.84 7.13 6.21
C ALA A 28 0.16 6.95 5.05
N ILE A 29 0.28 5.74 4.51
CA ILE A 29 1.13 5.48 3.33
C ILE A 29 0.62 6.24 2.10
N GLU A 30 -0.69 6.20 1.82
CA GLU A 30 -1.28 6.96 0.70
C GLU A 30 -1.14 8.49 0.84
N ALA A 31 -0.96 8.99 2.07
CA ALA A 31 -0.71 10.40 2.37
C ALA A 31 0.79 10.77 2.33
N GLY A 32 1.68 9.85 1.98
CA GLY A 32 3.12 10.10 1.86
C GLY A 32 3.94 9.77 3.10
N SER A 33 3.35 9.12 4.11
CA SER A 33 4.13 8.60 5.24
C SER A 33 5.05 7.48 4.75
N ARG A 34 6.38 7.70 4.88
CA ARG A 34 7.36 6.64 4.64
C ARG A 34 7.36 5.69 5.84
N GLY A 35 6.52 4.66 5.78
CA GLY A 35 6.45 3.65 6.83
C GLY A 35 7.81 2.98 7.04
N SER A 36 8.30 2.93 8.28
CA SER A 36 9.61 2.35 8.63
C SER A 36 9.65 0.82 8.62
N HIS A 37 8.49 0.16 8.46
CA HIS A 37 8.37 -1.29 8.59
C HIS A 37 8.31 -1.96 7.22
N ILE A 38 9.47 -2.36 6.70
CA ILE A 38 9.60 -3.01 5.39
C ILE A 38 8.69 -4.23 5.25
N ASP A 39 8.49 -5.02 6.32
CA ASP A 39 7.57 -6.17 6.30
C ASP A 39 6.11 -5.78 6.00
N LYS A 40 5.64 -4.65 6.54
CA LYS A 40 4.27 -4.17 6.28
C LYS A 40 4.14 -3.69 4.84
N LEU A 41 5.15 -2.98 4.34
CA LEU A 41 5.21 -2.51 2.95
C LEU A 41 5.26 -3.70 1.98
N THR A 42 6.02 -4.74 2.29
CA THR A 42 6.08 -5.98 1.49
C THR A 42 4.70 -6.65 1.40
N ARG A 43 3.96 -6.77 2.50
CA ARG A 43 2.61 -7.33 2.49
C ARG A 43 1.63 -6.47 1.68
N ILE A 44 1.76 -5.15 1.74
CA ILE A 44 0.95 -4.23 0.92
C ILE A 44 1.28 -4.41 -0.57
N ALA A 45 2.56 -4.48 -0.93
CA ALA A 45 3.00 -4.71 -2.30
C ALA A 45 2.45 -6.04 -2.84
N GLN A 46 2.60 -7.13 -2.08
CA GLN A 46 2.05 -8.45 -2.41
C GLN A 46 0.53 -8.42 -2.61
N ALA A 47 -0.21 -7.76 -1.72
CA ALA A 47 -1.66 -7.62 -1.83
C ALA A 47 -2.10 -6.83 -3.08
N LEU A 48 -1.26 -5.91 -3.57
CA LEU A 48 -1.48 -5.13 -4.79
C LEU A 48 -0.93 -5.82 -6.07
N GLY A 49 -0.28 -6.98 -5.94
CA GLY A 49 0.42 -7.64 -7.05
C GLY A 49 1.60 -6.80 -7.58
N MET A 50 2.26 -6.06 -6.70
CA MET A 50 3.41 -5.21 -7.01
C MET A 50 4.67 -5.73 -6.33
N THR A 51 5.82 -5.35 -6.86
CA THR A 51 7.09 -5.36 -6.14
C THR A 51 7.18 -4.18 -5.18
N ILE A 52 8.08 -4.26 -4.19
CA ILE A 52 8.28 -3.16 -3.24
C ILE A 52 8.88 -1.91 -3.90
N ASP A 53 9.67 -2.08 -4.97
CA ASP A 53 10.24 -0.96 -5.75
C ASP A 53 9.15 -0.16 -6.47
N GLU A 54 8.20 -0.85 -7.11
CA GLU A 54 7.05 -0.21 -7.74
C GLU A 54 6.15 0.49 -6.72
N LEU A 55 6.02 -0.09 -5.51
CA LEU A 55 5.27 0.54 -4.43
C LEU A 55 5.93 1.86 -4.00
N TRP A 56 7.27 1.91 -3.98
CA TRP A 56 8.04 3.09 -3.56
C TRP A 56 8.08 4.20 -4.61
N LYS A 57 8.14 3.85 -5.90
CA LYS A 57 8.08 4.81 -7.01
C LYS A 57 6.75 5.55 -7.13
N ASP A 58 5.65 4.97 -6.61
CA ASP A 58 4.33 5.62 -6.61
C ASP A 58 4.17 6.66 -5.50
N SER A 59 5.11 6.74 -4.55
CA SER A 59 5.10 7.79 -3.54
C SER A 59 5.54 9.10 -4.22
N PRO A 60 4.72 10.16 -4.26
CA PRO A 60 5.13 11.43 -4.84
C PRO A 60 6.40 11.91 -4.14
N SER A 61 7.39 12.29 -4.96
CA SER A 61 8.68 12.81 -4.51
C SER A 61 8.51 14.08 -3.69
#